data_AF-A0A554LTC5-F1
#
_entry.id   AF-A0A554LTC5-F1
#
_cell.length_a   1.000
_cell.length_b   1.000
_cell.length_c   1.000
_cell.angle_alpha   90.00
_cell.angle_beta   90.00
_cell.angle_gamma   90.00
#
_symmetry.space_group_name_H-M   'P 1'
#
loop_
_entity.id
_entity.type
_entity.pdbx_description
1 polymer ?
#
loop_
_entity_poly.entity_id
_entity_poly.type
_entity_poly.pdbx_seq_one_letter_code
_entity_poly.pdbx_strand_id
1 'polypeptide(L)'
;MKTEEFSRFKSITGNKYGWIDNEYVYLPIYNIQTENYKGEVYNLEIEEDNSYTCEFATVHNCWTPWFSVFGSMSGFDSLEECFGAYAKNIFAIETGLSSDPPMNWRLSKLDNISLISNSDSHSLQRIGREANVFDTELSYKAIMDAIKSRDPKKFLYTIEFFPEEGKYHFDGHRVCNIVYPPEETKKHKGICPVCGKPLTVGVVNRVDALADRPENYTDPRRVPYKNLVTLDSIIGEALDVGKAAKSVMKEYEKLIKAFKSEFNVLLNAPVKEIALASSAEIAEGVERMRNGKLTIEPGFDGEYGIIKIFSDEEKKNIAKQSSLF
;
A
#
# COMPACT_ATOMS: atom_id res chain seq x y z
N MET A 1 38.65 -9.35 -11.50
CA MET A 1 38.93 -10.59 -12.26
C MET A 1 37.65 -10.98 -12.98
N LYS A 2 37.67 -11.07 -14.31
CA LYS A 2 36.54 -11.63 -15.06
C LYS A 2 36.57 -13.15 -14.83
N THR A 3 35.65 -13.67 -14.05
CA THR A 3 35.48 -15.13 -13.91
C THR A 3 34.98 -15.70 -15.24
N GLU A 4 35.54 -16.83 -15.68
CA GLU A 4 35.25 -17.44 -16.98
C GLU A 4 33.78 -17.83 -17.15
N GLU A 5 33.02 -18.00 -16.06
CA GLU A 5 31.59 -18.34 -16.10
C GLU A 5 30.73 -17.29 -16.82
N PHE A 6 31.02 -15.99 -16.67
CA PHE A 6 30.20 -14.93 -17.29
C PHE A 6 30.59 -14.63 -18.75
N SER A 7 31.68 -15.21 -19.25
CA SER A 7 32.11 -15.04 -20.65
C SER A 7 31.24 -15.81 -21.65
N ARG A 8 30.39 -16.73 -21.17
CA ARG A 8 29.50 -17.56 -22.00
C ARG A 8 28.22 -16.84 -22.44
N PHE A 9 27.84 -15.75 -21.77
CA PHE A 9 26.70 -14.92 -22.14
C PHE A 9 27.16 -13.73 -22.97
N LYS A 10 27.63 -13.96 -24.20
CA LYS A 10 27.50 -12.90 -25.23
C LYS A 10 26.00 -12.67 -25.37
N SER A 11 25.49 -11.49 -25.04
CA SER A 11 24.07 -11.17 -25.25
C SER A 11 23.73 -11.34 -26.74
N ILE A 12 23.10 -12.46 -27.09
CA ILE A 12 22.86 -12.84 -28.50
C ILE A 12 21.71 -12.03 -29.13
N THR A 13 20.88 -11.34 -28.34
CA THR A 13 19.72 -10.64 -28.88
C THR A 13 19.95 -9.13 -28.88
N GLY A 14 19.89 -8.51 -30.06
CA GLY A 14 19.78 -7.05 -30.23
C GLY A 14 18.45 -6.48 -29.74
N ASN A 15 17.76 -7.18 -28.84
CA ASN A 15 16.45 -6.83 -28.33
C ASN A 15 16.62 -5.76 -27.25
N LYS A 16 16.16 -4.55 -27.56
CA LYS A 16 16.13 -3.42 -26.62
C LYS A 16 15.07 -3.58 -25.52
N TYR A 17 14.24 -4.61 -25.58
CA TYR A 17 13.13 -4.85 -24.67
C TYR A 17 13.12 -6.32 -24.24
N GLY A 18 12.48 -6.60 -23.11
CA GLY A 18 12.21 -7.97 -22.70
C GLY A 18 11.30 -8.69 -23.69
N TRP A 19 11.38 -10.02 -23.74
CA TRP A 19 10.50 -10.86 -24.55
C TRP A 19 10.08 -12.10 -23.76
N ILE A 20 9.01 -12.75 -24.21
CA ILE A 20 8.43 -13.92 -23.57
C ILE A 20 8.34 -15.03 -24.62
N ASP A 21 8.73 -16.24 -24.27
CA ASP A 21 8.35 -17.44 -25.03
C ASP A 21 7.43 -18.35 -24.19
N ASN A 22 7.16 -19.57 -24.66
CA ASN A 22 6.19 -20.46 -24.01
C ASN A 22 6.55 -20.83 -22.56
N GLU A 23 7.82 -20.72 -22.16
CA GLU A 23 8.31 -21.20 -20.87
C GLU A 23 9.03 -20.10 -20.07
N TYR A 24 9.53 -19.05 -20.72
CA TYR A 24 10.42 -18.08 -20.07
C TYR A 24 10.10 -16.62 -20.41
N VAL A 25 10.33 -15.77 -19.42
CA VAL A 25 10.42 -14.31 -19.58
C VAL A 25 11.90 -13.93 -19.61
N TYR A 26 12.32 -13.25 -20.66
CA TYR A 26 13.68 -12.78 -20.86
C TYR A 26 13.74 -11.26 -20.69
N LEU A 27 14.56 -10.79 -19.75
CA LEU A 27 14.80 -9.37 -19.50
C LEU A 27 16.27 -9.04 -19.78
N PRO A 28 16.58 -8.09 -20.67
CA PRO A 28 17.97 -7.72 -20.95
C PRO A 28 18.58 -6.93 -19.78
N ILE A 29 19.79 -7.31 -19.38
CA ILE A 29 20.59 -6.52 -18.43
C ILE A 29 21.23 -5.37 -19.20
N TYR A 30 20.77 -4.14 -18.96
CA TYR A 30 21.24 -2.96 -19.69
C TYR A 30 22.57 -2.41 -19.21
N ASN A 31 22.90 -2.62 -17.93
CA ASN A 31 24.11 -2.10 -17.31
C ASN A 31 24.47 -2.95 -16.09
N ILE A 32 25.75 -3.22 -15.90
CA ILE A 32 26.30 -3.82 -14.68
C ILE A 32 27.35 -2.85 -14.16
N GLN A 33 27.15 -2.34 -12.95
CA GLN A 33 28.10 -1.46 -12.27
C GLN A 33 28.65 -2.17 -11.04
N THR A 34 29.88 -1.83 -10.68
CA THR A 34 30.56 -2.36 -9.50
C THR A 34 31.12 -1.19 -8.73
N GLU A 35 30.79 -1.12 -7.44
CA GLU A 35 31.27 -0.10 -6.53
C GLU A 35 31.83 -0.75 -5.26
N ASN A 36 32.84 -0.11 -4.67
CA ASN A 36 33.36 -0.55 -3.38
C ASN A 36 32.41 -0.08 -2.28
N TYR A 37 31.66 -1.00 -1.68
CA TYR A 37 30.80 -0.74 -0.53
C TYR A 37 31.48 -1.14 0.78
N LYS A 38 31.39 -0.27 1.80
CA LYS A 38 31.84 -0.56 3.17
C LYS A 38 30.72 -0.19 4.14
N GLY A 39 29.98 -1.19 4.59
CA GLY A 39 28.87 -1.08 5.53
C GLY A 39 28.32 -2.47 5.87
N GLU A 40 27.28 -2.53 6.70
CA GLU A 40 26.54 -3.77 6.90
C GLU A 40 25.81 -4.14 5.60
N VAL A 41 26.11 -5.32 5.07
CA VAL A 41 25.36 -5.92 3.96
C VAL A 41 24.52 -7.02 4.57
N TYR A 42 23.19 -6.91 4.46
CA TYR A 42 22.32 -8.04 4.76
C TYR A 42 22.62 -9.11 3.73
N ASN A 43 23.12 -10.25 4.22
CA ASN A 43 23.49 -11.33 3.35
C ASN A 43 22.23 -12.04 2.85
N LEU A 44 21.72 -11.59 1.71
CA LEU A 44 20.78 -12.38 0.91
C LEU A 44 21.57 -13.35 0.01
N GLU A 45 22.68 -13.91 0.49
CA GLU A 45 23.50 -14.83 -0.31
C GLU A 45 22.66 -16.02 -0.75
N ILE A 46 22.77 -16.26 -2.04
CA ILE A 46 22.28 -17.43 -2.74
C ILE A 46 23.43 -18.42 -2.62
N GLU A 47 23.48 -19.17 -1.50
CA GLU A 47 24.73 -19.83 -1.10
C GLU A 47 25.19 -20.96 -2.05
N GLU A 48 24.36 -21.54 -2.93
CA GLU A 48 24.79 -22.78 -3.62
C GLU A 48 24.57 -22.94 -5.13
N ASP A 49 23.61 -22.29 -5.83
CA ASP A 49 23.30 -22.75 -7.22
C ASP A 49 22.94 -21.72 -8.30
N ASN A 50 23.01 -20.41 -8.04
CA ASN A 50 22.56 -19.38 -9.01
C ASN A 50 21.14 -19.64 -9.57
N SER A 51 20.29 -20.39 -8.87
CA SER A 51 18.92 -20.61 -9.32
C SER A 51 18.12 -19.34 -9.04
N TYR A 52 17.97 -18.50 -10.06
CA TYR A 52 16.83 -17.59 -10.13
C TYR A 52 15.58 -18.45 -10.32
N THR A 53 15.19 -19.19 -9.29
CA THR A 53 13.85 -19.74 -9.24
C THR A 53 12.95 -18.55 -8.94
N CYS A 54 12.39 -17.96 -10.00
CA CYS A 54 11.15 -17.22 -9.87
C CYS A 54 10.11 -18.22 -9.37
N GLU A 55 10.01 -18.36 -8.04
CA GLU A 55 9.17 -19.36 -7.40
C GLU A 55 7.68 -19.07 -7.57
N PHE A 56 7.32 -17.85 -7.96
CA PHE A 56 5.96 -17.33 -8.04
C PHE A 56 5.89 -16.01 -8.80
N ALA A 57 4.71 -15.72 -9.33
CA ALA A 57 4.33 -14.38 -9.74
C ALA A 57 3.34 -13.78 -8.73
N THR A 58 3.46 -12.48 -8.48
CA THR A 58 2.47 -11.69 -7.73
C THR A 58 1.84 -10.67 -8.67
N VAL A 59 0.56 -10.40 -8.47
CA VAL A 59 -0.11 -9.30 -9.16
C VAL A 59 0.19 -8.02 -8.42
N HIS A 60 0.77 -7.04 -9.10
CA HIS A 60 1.04 -5.73 -8.53
C HIS A 60 -0.22 -4.84 -8.62
N ASN A 61 -0.49 -4.06 -7.57
CA ASN A 61 -1.54 -3.02 -7.51
C ASN A 61 -2.87 -3.44 -8.15
N CYS A 62 -3.52 -4.49 -7.64
CA CYS A 62 -4.55 -5.21 -8.39
C CYS A 62 -5.83 -4.42 -8.75
N TRP A 63 -6.06 -3.25 -8.15
CA TRP A 63 -7.29 -2.46 -8.37
C TRP A 63 -7.09 -1.10 -9.04
N THR A 64 -5.86 -0.68 -9.35
CA THR A 64 -5.66 0.59 -10.05
C THR A 64 -6.49 0.58 -11.34
N PRO A 65 -7.24 1.66 -11.68
CA PRO A 65 -8.21 1.61 -12.77
C PRO A 65 -7.65 1.15 -14.13
N TRP A 66 -6.37 1.39 -14.36
CA TRP A 66 -5.63 1.04 -15.58
C TRP A 66 -4.48 0.09 -15.25
N PHE A 67 -4.22 -0.86 -16.15
CA PHE A 67 -3.09 -1.80 -16.10
C PHE A 67 -3.07 -2.77 -14.91
N SER A 68 -4.18 -2.88 -14.19
CA SER A 68 -4.32 -3.81 -13.08
C SER A 68 -5.32 -4.92 -13.40
N VAL A 69 -5.12 -6.08 -12.78
CA VAL A 69 -5.93 -7.27 -13.02
C VAL A 69 -7.42 -7.03 -12.78
N PHE A 70 -7.82 -6.28 -11.76
CA PHE A 70 -9.24 -5.98 -11.50
C PHE A 70 -9.62 -4.54 -11.83
N GLY A 71 -8.78 -3.78 -12.53
CA GLY A 71 -9.02 -2.37 -12.86
C GLY A 71 -10.34 -2.14 -13.58
N SER A 72 -11.02 -1.03 -13.29
CA SER A 72 -12.34 -0.72 -13.85
C SER A 72 -12.34 -0.41 -15.35
N MET A 73 -11.19 -0.04 -15.93
CA MET A 73 -11.08 0.37 -17.33
C MET A 73 -10.42 -0.69 -18.23
N SER A 74 -9.47 -1.45 -17.70
CA SER A 74 -8.68 -2.42 -18.48
C SER A 74 -8.49 -3.77 -17.80
N GLY A 75 -9.22 -4.02 -16.70
CA GLY A 75 -9.10 -5.24 -15.92
C GLY A 75 -10.00 -6.38 -16.42
N PHE A 76 -9.89 -7.49 -15.71
CA PHE A 76 -10.61 -8.74 -15.84
C PHE A 76 -11.52 -8.95 -14.63
N ASP A 77 -12.46 -9.90 -14.72
CA ASP A 77 -13.37 -10.23 -13.62
C ASP A 77 -12.85 -11.40 -12.75
N SER A 78 -11.70 -11.99 -13.14
CA SER A 78 -11.03 -13.06 -12.40
C SER A 78 -9.56 -13.21 -12.78
N LEU A 79 -8.77 -13.87 -11.91
CA LEU A 79 -7.40 -14.24 -12.25
C LEU A 79 -7.34 -15.27 -13.37
N GLU A 80 -8.30 -16.18 -13.44
CA GLU A 80 -8.39 -17.20 -14.48
C GLU A 80 -8.59 -16.59 -15.85
N GLU A 81 -9.33 -15.49 -15.96
CA GLU A 81 -9.49 -14.75 -17.21
C GLU A 81 -8.18 -14.05 -17.61
N CYS A 82 -7.46 -13.47 -16.65
CA CYS A 82 -6.19 -12.79 -16.90
C CYS A 82 -5.03 -13.74 -17.23
N PHE A 83 -4.90 -14.84 -16.47
CA PHE A 83 -3.71 -15.71 -16.47
C PHE A 83 -4.00 -17.12 -17.01
N GLY A 84 -5.26 -17.46 -17.30
CA GLY A 84 -5.64 -18.78 -17.81
C GLY A 84 -5.17 -19.91 -16.90
N ALA A 85 -4.53 -20.91 -17.51
CA ALA A 85 -4.00 -22.07 -16.80
C ALA A 85 -2.90 -21.75 -15.76
N TYR A 86 -2.30 -20.55 -15.83
CA TYR A 86 -1.26 -20.11 -14.89
C TYR A 86 -1.82 -19.42 -13.65
N ALA A 87 -3.13 -19.14 -13.58
CA ALA A 87 -3.76 -18.51 -12.40
C ALA A 87 -3.48 -19.29 -11.10
N LYS A 88 -3.40 -20.64 -11.19
CA LYS A 88 -3.03 -21.53 -10.07
C LYS A 88 -1.62 -21.31 -9.50
N ASN A 89 -0.76 -20.60 -10.22
CA ASN A 89 0.61 -20.28 -9.80
C ASN A 89 0.72 -18.87 -9.18
N ILE A 90 -0.39 -18.13 -9.08
CA ILE A 90 -0.47 -16.84 -8.40
C ILE A 90 -0.78 -17.08 -6.93
N PHE A 91 0.24 -16.97 -6.08
CA PHE A 91 0.10 -17.21 -4.64
C PHE A 91 -0.21 -15.96 -3.85
N ALA A 92 0.08 -14.78 -4.42
CA ALA A 92 -0.13 -13.50 -3.78
C ALA A 92 -0.68 -12.48 -4.76
N ILE A 93 -1.45 -11.54 -4.21
CA ILE A 93 -1.88 -10.32 -4.87
C ILE A 93 -1.51 -9.15 -3.97
N GLU A 94 -0.96 -8.12 -4.58
CA GLU A 94 -0.71 -6.85 -3.93
C GLU A 94 -1.98 -5.99 -3.93
N THR A 95 -2.45 -5.63 -2.73
CA THR A 95 -3.59 -4.73 -2.52
C THR A 95 -3.36 -3.40 -3.24
N GLY A 96 -2.16 -2.86 -3.02
CA GLY A 96 -1.72 -1.58 -3.56
C GLY A 96 -2.49 -0.39 -2.99
N LEU A 97 -2.05 0.81 -3.34
CA LEU A 97 -2.48 2.08 -2.73
C LEU A 97 -3.96 2.45 -2.93
N SER A 98 -4.73 1.63 -3.65
CA SER A 98 -6.13 1.89 -3.99
C SER A 98 -7.10 0.90 -3.36
N SER A 99 -6.61 -0.11 -2.64
CA SER A 99 -7.45 -1.08 -1.93
C SER A 99 -6.77 -1.56 -0.65
N ASP A 100 -7.54 -2.19 0.22
CA ASP A 100 -7.02 -2.83 1.43
C ASP A 100 -7.56 -4.26 1.58
N PRO A 101 -7.13 -5.01 2.61
CA PRO A 101 -7.59 -6.38 2.82
C PRO A 101 -9.12 -6.51 2.97
N PRO A 102 -9.85 -5.68 3.74
CA PRO A 102 -11.32 -5.70 3.76
C PRO A 102 -11.96 -5.63 2.38
N MET A 103 -11.53 -4.72 1.51
CA MET A 103 -12.05 -4.62 0.14
C MET A 103 -11.85 -5.92 -0.64
N ASN A 104 -10.69 -6.56 -0.50
CA ASN A 104 -10.34 -7.79 -1.20
C ASN A 104 -10.99 -9.04 -0.61
N TRP A 105 -11.24 -9.09 0.70
CA TRP A 105 -11.93 -10.21 1.36
C TRP A 105 -13.36 -10.40 0.88
N ARG A 106 -13.94 -9.37 0.26
CA ARG A 106 -15.26 -9.41 -0.36
C ARG A 106 -15.36 -10.34 -1.59
N LEU A 107 -14.23 -10.85 -2.09
CA LEU A 107 -14.16 -11.74 -3.25
C LEU A 107 -13.72 -13.14 -2.81
N SER A 108 -14.63 -14.13 -2.84
CA SER A 108 -14.31 -15.50 -2.43
C SER A 108 -13.23 -16.16 -3.28
N LYS A 109 -13.06 -15.71 -4.52
CA LYS A 109 -12.01 -16.20 -5.43
C LYS A 109 -10.60 -15.87 -4.92
N LEU A 110 -10.46 -14.90 -4.02
CA LEU A 110 -9.18 -14.52 -3.41
C LEU A 110 -8.91 -15.25 -2.07
N ASP A 111 -9.73 -16.24 -1.71
CA ASP A 111 -9.58 -17.00 -0.45
C ASP A 111 -8.27 -17.75 -0.34
N ASN A 112 -7.82 -18.32 -1.46
CA ASN A 112 -6.62 -19.14 -1.53
C ASN A 112 -5.41 -18.34 -2.01
N ILE A 113 -5.39 -17.03 -1.77
CA ILE A 113 -4.34 -16.11 -2.19
C ILE A 113 -3.97 -15.22 -1.01
N SER A 114 -2.67 -14.94 -0.89
CA SER A 114 -2.14 -14.03 0.12
C SER A 114 -2.28 -12.59 -0.34
N LEU A 115 -2.79 -11.74 0.54
CA LEU A 115 -2.76 -10.30 0.30
C LEU A 115 -1.45 -9.77 0.85
N ILE A 116 -0.66 -9.14 -0.03
CA ILE A 116 0.57 -8.45 0.34
C ILE A 116 0.40 -6.95 0.09
N SER A 117 1.21 -6.15 0.77
CA SER A 117 1.13 -4.69 0.70
C SER A 117 2.53 -4.12 0.52
N ASN A 118 2.76 -3.36 -0.55
CA ASN A 118 4.08 -2.85 -0.91
C ASN A 118 4.01 -1.39 -1.31
N SER A 119 5.00 -0.63 -0.86
CA SER A 119 5.00 0.83 -1.05
C SER A 119 4.97 1.36 -2.49
N ASP A 120 5.32 0.58 -3.52
CA ASP A 120 5.54 1.09 -4.89
C ASP A 120 6.35 2.41 -4.90
N SER A 121 7.47 2.40 -4.15
CA SER A 121 8.15 3.63 -3.79
C SER A 121 9.03 4.17 -4.92
N HIS A 122 8.74 5.41 -5.31
CA HIS A 122 9.50 6.18 -6.30
C HIS A 122 10.31 7.33 -5.68
N SER A 123 10.37 7.39 -4.35
CA SER A 123 11.13 8.40 -3.62
C SER A 123 11.42 7.92 -2.21
N LEU A 124 12.54 8.34 -1.62
CA LEU A 124 12.96 7.86 -0.30
C LEU A 124 11.90 8.07 0.79
N GLN A 125 11.15 9.17 0.72
CA GLN A 125 10.11 9.54 1.68
C GLN A 125 8.85 8.66 1.57
N ARG A 126 8.73 7.84 0.53
CA ARG A 126 7.57 6.95 0.30
C ARG A 126 7.87 5.49 0.60
N ILE A 127 9.12 5.15 0.93
CA ILE A 127 9.51 3.79 1.30
C ILE A 127 8.74 3.39 2.56
N GLY A 128 8.11 2.21 2.53
CA GLY A 128 7.40 1.67 3.69
C GLY A 128 6.05 2.33 3.99
N ARG A 129 5.48 3.14 3.09
CA ARG A 129 4.06 3.58 3.24
C ARG A 129 3.07 2.41 3.24
N GLU A 130 3.48 1.30 2.66
CA GLU A 130 2.85 -0.01 2.70
C GLU A 130 3.96 -1.05 2.88
N ALA A 131 3.68 -2.08 3.68
CA ALA A 131 4.67 -3.10 4.04
C ALA A 131 4.03 -4.41 4.52
N ASN A 132 4.85 -5.45 4.58
CA ASN A 132 4.47 -6.76 5.11
C ASN A 132 5.30 -7.05 6.37
N VAL A 133 4.67 -7.62 7.41
CA VAL A 133 5.36 -7.97 8.66
C VAL A 133 5.45 -9.48 8.77
N PHE A 134 6.68 -9.99 8.73
CA PHE A 134 6.99 -11.41 8.82
C PHE A 134 7.71 -11.75 10.12
N ASP A 135 7.42 -12.93 10.68
CA ASP A 135 8.18 -13.58 11.74
C ASP A 135 8.79 -14.87 11.19
N THR A 136 9.88 -14.69 10.44
CA THR A 136 10.62 -15.77 9.79
C THR A 136 12.10 -15.48 9.82
N GLU A 137 12.90 -16.45 9.39
CA GLU A 137 14.27 -16.18 8.97
C GLU A 137 14.27 -15.12 7.86
N LEU A 138 15.29 -14.25 7.88
CA LEU A 138 15.50 -13.23 6.85
C LEU A 138 16.15 -13.86 5.61
N SER A 139 15.41 -14.76 4.95
CA SER A 139 15.82 -15.42 3.72
C SER A 139 14.67 -15.40 2.71
N TYR A 140 15.00 -15.36 1.41
CA TYR A 140 14.01 -15.36 0.34
C TYR A 140 13.04 -16.54 0.49
N LYS A 141 13.58 -17.74 0.69
CA LYS A 141 12.79 -18.96 0.87
C LYS A 141 11.81 -18.86 2.04
N ALA A 142 12.25 -18.40 3.20
CA ALA A 142 11.39 -18.32 4.39
C ALA A 142 10.26 -17.30 4.22
N ILE A 143 10.54 -16.15 3.60
CA ILE A 143 9.52 -15.15 3.24
C ILE A 143 8.53 -15.74 2.24
N MET A 144 9.04 -16.46 1.24
CA MET A 144 8.19 -17.09 0.23
C MET A 144 7.28 -18.17 0.79
N ASP A 145 7.80 -19.01 1.67
CA ASP A 145 7.03 -20.02 2.37
C ASP A 145 5.96 -19.38 3.26
N ALA A 146 6.25 -18.26 3.94
CA ALA A 146 5.27 -17.52 4.72
C ALA A 146 4.13 -16.98 3.86
N ILE A 147 4.47 -16.36 2.71
CA ILE A 147 3.47 -15.87 1.75
C ILE A 147 2.64 -17.03 1.22
N LYS A 148 3.23 -18.12 0.73
CA LYS A 148 2.48 -19.26 0.14
C LYS A 148 1.59 -19.97 1.16
N SER A 149 2.10 -20.18 2.37
CA SER A 149 1.38 -20.91 3.43
C SER A 149 0.26 -20.10 4.08
N ARG A 150 0.34 -18.76 4.06
CA ARG A 150 -0.54 -17.85 4.81
C ARG A 150 -0.57 -18.15 6.30
N ASP A 151 0.51 -18.70 6.85
CA ASP A 151 0.58 -19.02 8.27
C ASP A 151 0.61 -17.71 9.09
N PRO A 152 -0.42 -17.42 9.91
CA PRO A 152 -0.48 -16.18 10.69
C PRO A 152 0.62 -16.09 11.76
N LYS A 153 1.35 -17.19 12.02
CA LYS A 153 2.55 -17.17 12.88
C LYS A 153 3.78 -16.67 12.15
N LYS A 154 3.79 -16.69 10.81
CA LYS A 154 4.93 -16.31 9.97
C LYS A 154 4.66 -15.05 9.17
N PHE A 155 3.44 -14.86 8.69
CA PHE A 155 2.97 -13.63 8.06
C PHE A 155 1.98 -12.96 9.01
N LEU A 156 2.51 -12.05 9.83
CA LEU A 156 1.80 -11.54 11.02
C LEU A 156 0.68 -10.57 10.65
N TYR A 157 0.96 -9.63 9.75
CA TYR A 157 0.01 -8.66 9.23
C TYR A 157 0.61 -7.85 8.08
N THR A 158 -0.26 -7.16 7.33
CA THR A 158 0.14 -6.09 6.41
C THR A 158 -0.01 -4.72 7.07
N ILE A 159 0.82 -3.78 6.63
CA ILE A 159 0.70 -2.36 6.93
C ILE A 159 0.19 -1.70 5.66
N GLU A 160 -0.98 -1.11 5.75
CA GLU A 160 -1.71 -0.55 4.62
C GLU A 160 -1.75 0.97 4.69
N PHE A 161 -1.82 1.59 3.52
CA PHE A 161 -2.31 2.96 3.41
C PHE A 161 -3.84 2.98 3.55
N PHE A 162 -4.44 4.15 3.76
CA PHE A 162 -5.90 4.28 3.68
C PHE A 162 -6.31 4.45 2.20
N PRO A 163 -6.99 3.47 1.59
CA PRO A 163 -7.34 3.54 0.17
C PRO A 163 -8.29 4.72 -0.14
N GLU A 164 -9.01 5.24 0.86
CA GLU A 164 -9.89 6.40 0.76
C GLU A 164 -9.16 7.68 0.38
N GLU A 165 -7.88 7.82 0.71
CA GLU A 165 -7.08 8.95 0.23
C GLU A 165 -6.86 8.89 -1.28
N GLY A 166 -7.07 7.74 -1.93
CA GLY A 166 -6.92 7.54 -3.36
C GLY A 166 -7.83 8.45 -4.20
N LYS A 167 -7.30 8.97 -5.31
CA LYS A 167 -8.00 9.91 -6.22
C LYS A 167 -9.30 9.41 -6.85
N TYR A 168 -9.47 8.09 -6.89
CA TYR A 168 -10.57 7.41 -7.56
C TYR A 168 -11.14 6.37 -6.63
N HIS A 169 -11.24 6.65 -5.32
CA HIS A 169 -11.77 5.70 -4.36
C HIS A 169 -13.28 5.51 -4.58
N PHE A 170 -14.04 6.59 -4.45
CA PHE A 170 -15.50 6.61 -4.71
C PHE A 170 -15.83 7.09 -6.12
N ASP A 171 -17.06 6.82 -6.53
CA ASP A 171 -17.59 7.37 -7.77
C ASP A 171 -17.79 8.87 -7.62
N GLY A 172 -17.47 9.60 -8.67
CA GLY A 172 -17.30 11.04 -8.56
C GLY A 172 -17.77 11.83 -9.76
N HIS A 173 -18.20 13.06 -9.51
CA HIS A 173 -18.21 14.11 -10.52
C HIS A 173 -17.74 15.42 -9.89
N ARG A 174 -16.44 15.66 -10.02
CA ARG A 174 -15.68 16.74 -9.39
C ARG A 174 -16.31 18.10 -9.61
N VAL A 175 -16.68 18.40 -10.86
CA VAL A 175 -17.23 19.71 -11.24
C VAL A 175 -18.56 20.01 -10.54
N CYS A 176 -19.33 18.98 -10.17
CA CYS A 176 -20.60 19.14 -9.44
C CYS A 176 -20.48 18.80 -7.96
N ASN A 177 -19.27 18.49 -7.46
CA ASN A 177 -19.03 18.06 -6.08
C ASN A 177 -19.93 16.88 -5.65
N ILE A 178 -20.11 15.90 -6.54
CA ILE A 178 -20.84 14.67 -6.25
C ILE A 178 -19.84 13.56 -5.93
N VAL A 179 -20.06 12.91 -4.79
CA VAL A 179 -19.26 11.78 -4.30
C VAL A 179 -20.23 10.70 -3.86
N TYR A 180 -20.18 9.52 -4.46
CA TYR A 180 -21.10 8.43 -4.14
C TYR A 180 -20.38 7.13 -3.79
N PRO A 181 -20.75 6.49 -2.66
CA PRO A 181 -20.47 5.07 -2.48
C PRO A 181 -21.30 4.24 -3.48
N PRO A 182 -20.93 2.96 -3.72
CA PRO A 182 -21.56 2.14 -4.75
C PRO A 182 -23.09 2.06 -4.66
N GLU A 183 -23.65 2.00 -3.45
CA GLU A 183 -25.09 1.96 -3.23
C GLU A 183 -25.81 3.22 -3.76
N GLU A 184 -25.23 4.40 -3.54
CA GLU A 184 -25.79 5.67 -4.02
C GLU A 184 -25.62 5.82 -5.53
N THR A 185 -24.50 5.36 -6.09
CA THR A 185 -24.32 5.30 -7.55
C THR A 185 -25.40 4.46 -8.20
N LYS A 186 -25.72 3.28 -7.65
CA LYS A 186 -26.78 2.40 -8.17
C LYS A 186 -28.14 3.09 -8.16
N LYS A 187 -28.48 3.82 -7.10
CA LYS A 187 -29.74 4.60 -7.00
C LYS A 187 -29.83 5.67 -8.09
N HIS A 188 -28.70 6.33 -8.40
CA HIS A 188 -28.61 7.37 -9.43
C HIS A 188 -28.24 6.82 -10.82
N LYS A 189 -28.18 5.50 -10.99
CA LYS A 189 -27.83 4.80 -12.25
C LYS A 189 -26.50 5.27 -12.85
N GLY A 190 -25.54 5.66 -12.00
CA GLY A 190 -24.24 6.17 -12.43
C GLY A 190 -24.29 7.55 -13.10
N ILE A 191 -25.37 8.31 -12.94
CA ILE A 191 -25.55 9.63 -13.55
C ILE A 191 -25.51 10.73 -12.48
N CYS A 192 -24.77 11.79 -12.75
CA CYS A 192 -24.74 12.98 -11.90
C CYS A 192 -26.12 13.66 -11.89
N PRO A 193 -26.75 13.87 -10.72
CA PRO A 193 -28.07 14.51 -10.65
C PRO A 193 -28.05 16.00 -11.00
N VAL A 194 -26.87 16.64 -10.98
CA VAL A 194 -26.72 18.07 -11.23
C VAL A 194 -26.64 18.38 -12.72
N CYS A 195 -25.85 17.62 -13.48
CA CYS A 195 -25.56 17.91 -14.89
C CYS A 195 -26.00 16.83 -15.87
N GLY A 196 -26.45 15.66 -15.40
CA GLY A 196 -26.88 14.54 -16.24
C GLY A 196 -25.76 13.75 -16.93
N LYS A 197 -24.49 14.06 -16.66
CA LYS A 197 -23.34 13.31 -17.22
C LYS A 197 -23.04 12.05 -16.38
N PRO A 198 -22.40 11.03 -16.95
CA PRO A 198 -21.90 9.89 -16.19
C PRO A 198 -20.92 10.29 -15.09
N LEU A 199 -20.97 9.56 -13.96
CA LEU A 199 -19.96 9.66 -12.90
C LEU A 199 -18.68 8.94 -13.34
N THR A 200 -17.54 9.45 -12.91
CA THR A 200 -16.25 8.73 -12.98
C THR A 200 -16.32 7.56 -12.00
N VAL A 201 -16.09 6.35 -12.48
CA VAL A 201 -16.15 5.12 -11.69
C VAL A 201 -14.91 5.01 -10.80
N GLY A 202 -15.13 4.88 -9.50
CA GLY A 202 -14.13 4.64 -8.49
C GLY A 202 -13.83 3.15 -8.27
N VAL A 203 -12.75 2.90 -7.56
CA VAL A 203 -12.23 1.57 -7.25
C VAL A 203 -13.21 0.78 -6.38
N VAL A 204 -13.86 1.42 -5.41
CA VAL A 204 -14.83 0.74 -4.54
C VAL A 204 -16.03 0.24 -5.33
N ASN A 205 -16.47 0.96 -6.36
CA ASN A 205 -17.54 0.50 -7.24
C ASN A 205 -17.10 -0.75 -8.03
N ARG A 206 -15.85 -0.77 -8.53
CA ARG A 206 -15.31 -1.95 -9.20
C ARG A 206 -15.18 -3.16 -8.28
N VAL A 207 -14.74 -2.96 -7.04
CA VAL A 207 -14.77 -4.01 -6.00
C VAL A 207 -16.19 -4.49 -5.77
N ASP A 208 -17.14 -3.58 -5.58
CA ASP A 208 -18.54 -3.90 -5.34
C ASP A 208 -19.21 -4.67 -6.50
N ALA A 209 -18.82 -4.38 -7.74
CA ALA A 209 -19.28 -5.09 -8.92
C ALA A 209 -18.79 -6.55 -8.98
N LEU A 210 -17.60 -6.84 -8.44
CA LEU A 210 -17.00 -8.18 -8.41
C LEU A 210 -17.24 -8.94 -7.10
N ALA A 211 -17.63 -8.24 -6.04
CA ALA A 211 -17.81 -8.79 -4.72
C ALA A 211 -18.97 -9.81 -4.67
N ASP A 212 -18.72 -10.93 -4.00
CA ASP A 212 -19.72 -11.96 -3.66
C ASP A 212 -20.08 -11.98 -2.17
N ARG A 213 -19.51 -11.04 -1.40
CA ARG A 213 -19.70 -10.88 0.04
C ARG A 213 -19.98 -9.42 0.42
N PRO A 214 -20.65 -9.20 1.57
CA PRO A 214 -20.94 -7.85 2.05
C PRO A 214 -19.67 -7.10 2.46
N GLU A 215 -19.77 -5.77 2.51
CA GLU A 215 -18.66 -4.86 2.84
C GLU A 215 -18.04 -5.12 4.22
N ASN A 216 -18.86 -5.52 5.20
CA ASN A 216 -18.43 -5.81 6.57
C ASN A 216 -17.95 -7.26 6.78
N TYR A 217 -17.67 -8.01 5.71
CA TYR A 217 -17.18 -9.38 5.82
C TYR A 217 -15.79 -9.41 6.47
N THR A 218 -15.64 -10.28 7.47
CA THR A 218 -14.36 -10.51 8.16
C THR A 218 -14.14 -12.01 8.28
N ASP A 219 -12.87 -12.43 8.27
CA ASP A 219 -12.49 -13.82 8.48
C ASP A 219 -11.24 -13.88 9.37
N PRO A 220 -11.33 -14.39 10.60
CA PRO A 220 -10.22 -14.42 11.54
C PRO A 220 -9.08 -15.35 11.12
N ARG A 221 -9.26 -16.16 10.08
CA ARG A 221 -8.21 -17.02 9.50
C ARG A 221 -7.31 -16.26 8.53
N ARG A 222 -7.70 -15.05 8.11
CA ARG A 222 -6.91 -14.21 7.19
C ARG A 222 -5.77 -13.55 7.94
N VAL A 223 -4.70 -13.24 7.19
CA VAL A 223 -3.62 -12.38 7.67
C VAL A 223 -4.23 -11.02 8.04
N PRO A 224 -4.07 -10.54 9.28
CA PRO A 224 -4.54 -9.24 9.72
C PRO A 224 -3.89 -8.08 8.97
N TYR A 225 -4.41 -6.87 9.18
CA TYR A 225 -3.87 -5.65 8.58
C TYR A 225 -3.92 -4.48 9.57
N LYS A 226 -3.16 -3.43 9.29
CA LYS A 226 -3.17 -2.17 10.03
C LYS A 226 -3.04 -1.01 9.04
N ASN A 227 -4.06 -0.16 8.95
CA ASN A 227 -3.91 1.09 8.19
C ASN A 227 -3.12 2.12 9.00
N LEU A 228 -2.21 2.82 8.34
CA LEU A 228 -1.43 3.90 8.95
C LEU A 228 -1.62 5.21 8.19
N VAL A 229 -1.60 6.30 8.96
CA VAL A 229 -1.31 7.64 8.45
C VAL A 229 0.18 7.89 8.66
N THR A 230 0.87 8.46 7.66
CA THR A 230 2.30 8.74 7.77
C THR A 230 2.58 9.72 8.90
N LEU A 231 3.72 9.55 9.59
CA LEU A 231 4.02 10.33 10.79
C LEU A 231 4.13 11.84 10.50
N ASP A 232 4.64 12.23 9.34
CA ASP A 232 4.67 13.63 8.88
C ASP A 232 3.26 14.22 8.71
N SER A 233 2.29 13.43 8.26
CA SER A 233 0.89 13.85 8.12
C SER A 233 0.23 14.01 9.49
N ILE A 234 0.49 13.09 10.43
CA ILE A 234 0.01 13.19 11.82
C ILE A 234 0.57 14.47 12.49
N ILE A 235 1.86 14.71 12.35
CA ILE A 235 2.52 15.89 12.93
C ILE A 235 2.01 17.17 12.27
N GLY A 236 1.89 17.19 10.93
CA GLY A 236 1.36 18.34 10.19
C GLY A 236 -0.05 18.70 10.67
N GLU A 237 -0.90 17.70 10.86
CA GLU A 237 -2.25 17.92 11.33
C GLU A 237 -2.32 18.41 12.79
N ALA A 238 -1.50 17.84 13.67
CA ALA A 238 -1.39 18.28 15.06
C ALA A 238 -0.87 19.72 15.21
N LEU A 239 0.00 20.15 14.28
CA LEU A 239 0.57 21.50 14.26
C LEU A 239 -0.21 22.49 13.39
N ASP A 240 -1.31 22.06 12.76
CA ASP A 240 -2.11 22.83 11.80
C ASP A 240 -1.26 23.47 10.67
N VAL A 241 -0.32 22.69 10.12
CA VAL A 241 0.54 23.08 9.00
C VAL A 241 0.67 21.95 7.98
N GLY A 242 1.13 22.28 6.77
CA GLY A 242 1.39 21.25 5.76
C GLY A 242 2.50 20.28 6.21
N LYS A 243 2.36 18.99 5.87
CA LYS A 243 3.34 17.93 6.21
C LYS A 243 4.78 18.17 5.75
N ALA A 244 4.98 19.01 4.74
CA ALA A 244 6.31 19.40 4.26
C ALA A 244 6.93 20.60 5.02
N ALA A 245 6.26 21.12 6.06
CA ALA A 245 6.75 22.26 6.82
C ALA A 245 8.02 21.91 7.61
N LYS A 246 8.90 22.91 7.82
CA LYS A 246 10.13 22.74 8.60
C LYS A 246 9.86 22.34 10.05
N SER A 247 8.77 22.82 10.64
CA SER A 247 8.32 22.45 11.98
C SER A 247 7.99 20.95 12.06
N VAL A 248 7.33 20.41 11.02
CA VAL A 248 7.00 18.98 10.92
C VAL A 248 8.27 18.14 10.87
N MET A 249 9.21 18.48 9.99
CA MET A 249 10.47 17.74 9.88
C MET A 249 11.27 17.74 11.18
N LYS A 250 11.27 18.86 11.91
CA LYS A 250 11.95 18.97 13.20
C LYS A 250 11.36 18.01 14.24
N GLU A 251 10.04 17.93 14.37
CA GLU A 251 9.39 16.99 15.29
C GLU A 251 9.52 15.54 14.80
N TYR A 252 9.46 15.30 13.50
CA TYR A 252 9.69 14.00 12.91
C TYR A 252 11.08 13.47 13.29
N GLU A 253 12.16 14.24 13.05
CA GLU A 253 13.53 13.87 13.41
C GLU A 253 13.70 13.63 14.92
N LYS A 254 13.04 14.45 15.75
CA LYS A 254 13.04 14.30 17.21
C LYS A 254 12.45 12.95 17.63
N LEU A 255 11.32 12.56 17.04
CA LEU A 255 10.66 11.28 17.31
C LEU A 255 11.47 10.09 16.77
N ILE A 256 12.04 10.19 15.56
CA ILE A 256 12.91 9.14 15.03
C ILE A 256 14.14 8.93 15.92
N LYS A 257 14.74 10.02 16.43
CA LYS A 257 15.88 9.92 17.36
C LYS A 257 15.49 9.25 18.68
N ALA A 258 14.29 9.49 19.19
CA ALA A 258 13.81 8.92 20.44
C ALA A 258 13.39 7.45 20.30
N PHE A 259 12.74 7.09 19.18
CA PHE A 259 12.07 5.79 18.99
C PHE A 259 12.67 4.93 17.88
N LYS A 260 13.79 5.36 17.29
CA LYS A 260 14.59 4.68 16.24
C LYS A 260 13.96 4.64 14.85
N SER A 261 12.65 4.42 14.71
CA SER A 261 11.99 4.32 13.40
C SER A 261 10.56 4.83 13.43
N GLU A 262 10.06 5.23 12.26
CA GLU A 262 8.67 5.68 12.09
C GLU A 262 7.69 4.58 12.47
N PHE A 263 7.88 3.35 11.99
CA PHE A 263 7.03 2.22 12.38
C PHE A 263 6.99 2.00 13.88
N ASN A 264 8.11 2.18 14.59
CA ASN A 264 8.09 2.02 16.04
C ASN A 264 7.24 3.12 16.70
N VAL A 265 7.34 4.38 16.24
CA VAL A 265 6.48 5.49 16.70
C VAL A 265 5.01 5.18 16.42
N LEU A 266 4.68 4.73 15.21
CA LEU A 266 3.29 4.54 14.78
C LEU A 266 2.65 3.28 15.38
N LEU A 267 3.41 2.20 15.61
CA LEU A 267 2.85 0.90 15.99
C LEU A 267 3.03 0.53 17.47
N ASN A 268 4.19 0.84 18.07
CA ASN A 268 4.60 0.17 19.31
C ASN A 268 4.89 1.14 20.47
N ALA A 269 5.47 2.31 20.19
CA ALA A 269 5.91 3.25 21.21
C ALA A 269 4.74 3.66 22.14
N PRO A 270 4.91 3.67 23.48
CA PRO A 270 3.86 4.10 24.38
C PRO A 270 3.46 5.57 24.14
N VAL A 271 2.16 5.85 24.04
CA VAL A 271 1.63 7.21 23.75
C VAL A 271 2.17 8.25 24.75
N LYS A 272 2.27 7.87 26.04
CA LYS A 272 2.84 8.75 27.09
C LYS A 272 4.29 9.13 26.82
N GLU A 273 5.09 8.22 26.28
CA GLU A 273 6.48 8.51 25.94
C GLU A 273 6.57 9.41 24.71
N ILE A 274 5.68 9.23 23.72
CA ILE A 274 5.57 10.13 22.57
C ILE A 274 5.25 11.55 23.03
N ALA A 275 4.32 11.71 23.97
CA ALA A 275 3.94 13.02 24.51
C ALA A 275 5.11 13.71 25.23
N LEU A 276 5.91 12.95 25.98
CA LEU A 276 7.12 13.46 26.64
C LEU A 276 8.23 13.83 25.64
N ALA A 277 8.38 13.02 24.59
CA ALA A 277 9.40 13.23 23.58
C ALA A 277 9.05 14.36 22.61
N SER A 278 7.77 14.63 22.34
CA SER A 278 7.31 15.64 21.37
C SER A 278 6.25 16.56 21.98
N SER A 279 4.97 16.41 21.63
CA SER A 279 3.84 17.14 22.20
C SER A 279 2.64 16.24 22.49
N ALA A 280 1.71 16.71 23.32
CA ALA A 280 0.50 15.97 23.66
C ALA A 280 -0.40 15.77 22.44
N GLU A 281 -0.46 16.75 21.54
CA GLU A 281 -1.24 16.73 20.31
C GLU A 281 -0.71 15.67 19.34
N ILE A 282 0.62 15.58 19.16
CA ILE A 282 1.20 14.55 18.28
C ILE A 282 0.97 13.15 18.86
N ALA A 283 1.09 12.99 20.18
CA ALA A 283 0.80 11.72 20.85
C ALA A 283 -0.66 11.30 20.71
N GLU A 284 -1.60 12.22 20.92
CA GLU A 284 -3.03 12.02 20.68
C GLU A 284 -3.30 11.63 19.23
N GLY A 285 -2.61 12.27 18.27
CA GLY A 285 -2.78 11.96 16.86
C GLY A 285 -2.36 10.52 16.51
N VAL A 286 -1.26 10.05 17.08
CA VAL A 286 -0.84 8.64 16.97
C VAL A 286 -1.85 7.71 17.64
N GLU A 287 -2.36 8.06 18.82
CA GLU A 287 -3.36 7.25 19.53
C GLU A 287 -4.68 7.15 18.77
N ARG A 288 -5.17 8.24 18.19
CA ARG A 288 -6.39 8.25 17.35
C ARG A 288 -6.22 7.37 16.12
N MET A 289 -5.09 7.50 15.42
CA MET A 289 -4.77 6.68 14.26
C MET A 289 -4.77 5.18 14.63
N ARG A 290 -4.06 4.79 15.71
CA ARG A 290 -4.02 3.40 16.17
C ARG A 290 -5.39 2.81 16.52
N ASN A 291 -6.31 3.67 16.97
CA ASN A 291 -7.67 3.28 17.34
C ASN A 291 -8.69 3.46 16.21
N GLY A 292 -8.26 3.84 15.00
CA GLY A 292 -9.16 4.13 13.87
C GLY A 292 -10.10 5.31 14.11
N LYS A 293 -9.79 6.22 15.05
CA LYS A 293 -10.61 7.40 15.38
C LYS A 293 -10.28 8.55 14.43
N LEU A 294 -10.60 8.36 13.16
CA LEU A 294 -10.31 9.28 12.07
C LEU A 294 -11.61 9.67 11.36
N THR A 295 -11.68 10.89 10.86
CA THR A 295 -12.70 11.30 9.90
C THR A 295 -12.10 11.25 8.51
N ILE A 296 -12.72 10.52 7.60
CA ILE A 296 -12.19 10.29 6.27
C ILE A 296 -13.18 10.85 5.25
N GLU A 297 -12.70 11.75 4.40
CA GLU A 297 -13.41 12.24 3.23
C GLU A 297 -12.80 11.55 2.01
N PRO A 298 -13.51 10.60 1.36
CA PRO A 298 -12.93 9.78 0.32
C PRO A 298 -12.66 10.58 -0.95
N GLY A 299 -11.57 10.24 -1.63
CA GLY A 299 -11.21 10.82 -2.92
C GLY A 299 -12.09 10.31 -4.06
N PHE A 300 -12.23 11.14 -5.09
CA PHE A 300 -13.12 10.89 -6.22
C PHE A 300 -12.71 11.73 -7.43
N ASP A 301 -12.97 11.23 -8.65
CA ASP A 301 -12.81 11.95 -9.92
C ASP A 301 -11.50 12.79 -10.03
N GLY A 302 -10.38 12.21 -9.58
CA GLY A 302 -9.05 12.81 -9.68
C GLY A 302 -8.63 13.64 -8.45
N GLU A 303 -9.51 13.87 -7.48
CA GLU A 303 -9.21 14.54 -6.22
C GLU A 303 -8.84 13.53 -5.13
N TYR A 304 -7.73 13.77 -4.44
CA TYR A 304 -7.32 12.95 -3.31
C TYR A 304 -8.33 13.10 -2.16
N GLY A 305 -8.56 12.01 -1.44
CA GLY A 305 -9.28 12.05 -0.18
C GLY A 305 -8.48 12.76 0.91
N ILE A 306 -9.15 13.05 2.01
CA ILE A 306 -8.61 13.78 3.14
C ILE A 306 -8.86 12.96 4.41
N ILE A 307 -7.78 12.60 5.10
CA ILE A 307 -7.85 12.09 6.46
C ILE A 307 -7.73 13.25 7.43
N LYS A 308 -8.66 13.31 8.39
CA LYS A 308 -8.66 14.25 9.50
C LYS A 308 -8.60 13.47 10.81
N ILE A 309 -7.53 13.68 11.57
CA ILE A 309 -7.30 13.17 12.92
C ILE A 309 -7.96 14.09 13.96
N PHE A 310 -7.98 15.40 13.69
CA PHE A 310 -8.55 16.41 14.59
C PHE A 310 -9.69 17.17 13.91
N SER A 311 -10.73 17.47 14.68
CA SER A 311 -11.81 18.35 14.22
C SER A 311 -11.34 19.81 14.11
N ASP A 312 -12.04 20.60 13.28
CA ASP A 312 -11.72 22.03 13.11
C ASP A 312 -11.85 22.83 14.40
N GLU A 313 -12.73 22.41 15.32
CA GLU A 313 -12.89 23.04 16.63
C GLU A 313 -11.70 22.74 17.55
N GLU A 314 -11.21 21.50 17.54
CA GLU A 314 -10.00 21.11 18.28
C GLU A 314 -8.77 21.87 17.77
N LYS A 315 -8.60 21.99 16.45
CA LYS A 315 -7.50 22.77 15.85
C LYS A 315 -7.51 24.23 16.28
N LYS A 316 -8.70 24.86 16.31
CA LYS A 316 -8.86 26.24 16.81
C LYS A 316 -8.48 26.39 18.28
N ASN A 317 -8.76 25.38 19.10
CA ASN A 317 -8.40 25.38 20.52
C ASN A 317 -6.89 25.18 20.74
N ILE A 318 -6.27 24.28 19.98
CA ILE A 318 -4.81 24.06 19.98
C ILE A 318 -4.09 25.35 19.60
N ALA A 319 -4.48 25.99 18.49
CA ALA A 319 -3.87 27.24 18.02
C ALA A 319 -3.99 28.40 19.01
N LYS A 320 -5.11 28.48 19.75
CA LYS A 320 -5.30 29.48 20.81
C LYS A 320 -4.42 29.21 22.03
N GLN A 321 -4.17 27.95 22.36
CA GLN A 321 -3.32 27.59 23.49
C GLN A 321 -1.85 27.88 23.18
N SER A 322 -1.41 27.68 21.93
CA SER A 322 -0.05 28.02 21.49
C SER A 322 0.25 29.53 21.43
N SER A 323 -0.76 30.39 21.28
CA SER A 323 -0.57 31.85 21.23
C SER A 323 -0.53 32.53 22.61
N LEU A 324 -0.79 31.76 23.68
CA LEU A 324 -0.77 32.21 25.08
C LEU A 324 0.57 31.94 25.79
N PHE A 325 1.52 31.26 25.13
CA PHE A 325 2.87 30.96 25.63
C PHE A 325 3.94 31.58 24.71
#